data_AF-A0A2G7FKC6-F1
#
_entry.id   AF-A0A2G7FKC6-F1
#
_cell.length_a   1.000
_cell.length_b   1.000
_cell.length_c   1.000
_cell.angle_alpha   90.00
_cell.angle_beta   90.00
_cell.angle_gamma   90.00
#
_symmetry.space_group_name_H-M   'P 1'
#
loop_
_entity.id
_entity.type
_entity.pdbx_description
1 polymer ?
#
loop_
_entity_poly.entity_id
_entity_poly.type
_entity_poly.pdbx_seq_one_letter_code
_entity_poly.pdbx_strand_id
1 'polypeptide(L)'
;MFSSCATDACQALDEVAVNERRQLIRVLDELVSQSTSIVKVCIASRPDGGISFQFASKPNIQIRAAENMEDTDKFVTDKLEEITALADLPSYVKIDIRKALLSGSLHLAQIEQLAGDEDSIYYALDHLPQGLEKTYDEIYSQIQKLTPPTRQKVHNVLMWVMLADRPLRSDELLAAIRMNVGTDNIELTSHLTEQSLLSFS
;
A
#
# COMPACT_ATOMS: atom_id res chain seq x y z
N MET A 1 -18.94 -16.46 35.45
CA MET A 1 -19.16 -15.12 34.87
C MET A 1 -18.19 -15.01 33.71
N PHE A 2 -18.65 -15.17 32.46
CA PHE A 2 -17.76 -15.08 31.30
C PHE A 2 -17.44 -13.61 31.07
N SER A 3 -16.19 -13.21 31.36
CA SER A 3 -15.67 -11.91 30.97
C SER A 3 -15.55 -11.89 29.45
N SER A 4 -16.48 -11.22 28.77
CA SER A 4 -16.34 -10.85 27.36
C SER A 4 -15.04 -10.04 27.20
N CYS A 5 -14.15 -10.49 26.31
CA CYS A 5 -12.93 -9.76 25.95
C CYS A 5 -13.11 -9.21 24.54
N ALA A 6 -13.09 -7.89 24.39
CA ALA A 6 -13.11 -7.22 23.10
C ALA A 6 -11.67 -6.86 22.68
N THR A 7 -11.35 -6.99 21.40
CA THR A 7 -10.04 -6.62 20.84
C THR A 7 -10.25 -5.81 19.58
N ASP A 8 -9.82 -4.55 19.62
CA ASP A 8 -9.91 -3.62 18.50
C ASP A 8 -8.50 -3.27 18.00
N ALA A 9 -8.33 -3.20 16.68
CA ALA A 9 -7.07 -2.88 16.02
C ALA A 9 -7.18 -1.54 15.28
N CYS A 10 -6.38 -0.56 15.70
CA CYS A 10 -6.24 0.73 15.01
C CYS A 10 -4.99 0.68 14.14
N GLN A 11 -5.14 0.87 12.82
CA GLN A 11 -4.04 0.86 11.86
C GLN A 11 -3.73 2.28 11.38
N ALA A 12 -2.45 2.52 11.07
CA ALA A 12 -1.94 3.75 10.47
C ALA A 12 -2.25 5.03 11.29
N LEU A 13 -2.06 4.98 12.62
CA LEU A 13 -2.31 6.13 13.50
C LEU A 13 -1.48 7.38 13.13
N ASP A 14 -0.36 7.20 12.46
CA ASP A 14 0.49 8.29 11.95
C ASP A 14 -0.14 9.11 10.83
N GLU A 15 -1.13 8.58 10.11
CA GLU A 15 -1.88 9.29 9.07
C GLU A 15 -2.97 10.21 9.64
N VAL A 16 -3.29 10.07 10.93
CA VAL A 16 -4.29 10.91 11.61
C VAL A 16 -3.68 12.28 11.92
N ALA A 17 -4.39 13.34 11.53
CA ALA A 17 -3.98 14.71 11.80
C ALA A 17 -3.66 14.92 13.29
N VAL A 18 -2.58 15.65 13.59
CA VAL A 18 -1.99 15.73 14.95
C VAL A 18 -3.01 16.12 16.04
N ASN A 19 -3.96 17.00 15.73
CA ASN A 19 -4.98 17.46 16.68
C ASN A 19 -6.01 16.36 16.98
N GLU A 20 -6.50 15.69 15.94
CA GLU A 20 -7.47 14.59 16.05
C GLU A 20 -6.82 13.35 16.67
N ARG A 21 -5.56 13.08 16.34
CA ARG A 21 -4.76 11.98 16.89
C ARG A 21 -4.68 12.02 18.41
N ARG A 22 -4.47 13.20 19.00
CA ARG A 22 -4.45 13.37 20.46
C ARG A 22 -5.80 13.07 21.09
N GLN A 23 -6.89 13.49 20.45
CA GLN A 23 -8.24 13.19 20.92
C GLN A 23 -8.53 11.69 20.82
N LEU A 24 -8.19 11.05 19.70
CA LEU A 24 -8.35 9.62 19.51
C LEU A 24 -7.60 8.81 20.57
N ILE A 25 -6.34 9.14 20.85
CA ILE A 25 -5.54 8.47 21.88
C ILE A 25 -6.20 8.59 23.26
N ARG A 26 -6.74 9.78 23.61
CA ARG A 26 -7.46 9.97 24.88
C ARG A 26 -8.71 9.10 24.97
N VAL A 27 -9.53 9.05 23.91
CA VAL A 27 -10.74 8.23 23.87
C VAL A 27 -10.40 6.75 24.01
N LEU A 28 -9.33 6.27 23.35
CA LEU A 28 -8.87 4.89 23.49
C LEU A 28 -8.39 4.58 24.92
N ASP A 29 -7.74 5.53 25.60
CA ASP A 29 -7.33 5.37 27.00
C ASP A 29 -8.51 5.37 27.98
N GLU A 30 -9.50 6.22 27.75
CA GLU A 30 -10.76 6.22 28.49
C GLU A 30 -11.51 4.89 28.31
N LEU A 31 -11.56 4.38 27.08
CA LEU A 31 -12.17 3.08 26.76
C LEU A 31 -11.52 1.95 27.56
N VAL A 32 -10.19 1.89 27.60
CA VAL A 32 -9.45 0.85 28.33
C VAL A 32 -9.59 1.01 29.84
N SER A 33 -9.58 2.24 30.36
CA SER A 33 -9.60 2.51 31.81
C SER A 33 -10.99 2.47 32.46
N GLN A 34 -12.04 2.82 31.71
CA GLN A 34 -13.41 2.92 32.23
C GLN A 34 -14.27 1.69 31.91
N SER A 35 -13.78 0.76 31.09
CA SER A 35 -14.52 -0.45 30.74
C SER A 35 -14.69 -1.38 31.94
N THR A 36 -15.91 -1.88 32.15
CA THR A 36 -16.23 -2.90 33.16
C THR A 36 -15.75 -4.30 32.78
N SER A 37 -15.26 -4.48 31.54
CA SER A 37 -14.70 -5.72 30.99
C SER A 37 -13.27 -5.50 30.46
N ILE A 38 -12.52 -6.58 30.27
CA ILE A 38 -11.16 -6.49 29.70
C ILE A 38 -11.25 -6.06 28.23
N VAL A 39 -10.70 -4.89 27.93
CA VAL A 39 -10.55 -4.36 26.56
C VAL A 39 -9.07 -4.30 26.22
N LYS A 40 -8.71 -4.84 25.06
CA LYS A 40 -7.35 -4.76 24.52
C LYS A 40 -7.37 -3.94 23.24
N VAL A 41 -6.61 -2.85 23.22
CA VAL A 41 -6.45 -2.00 22.04
C VAL A 41 -5.06 -2.22 21.49
N CYS A 42 -4.98 -2.65 20.23
CA CYS A 42 -3.73 -2.76 19.51
C CYS A 42 -3.62 -1.58 18.54
N ILE A 43 -2.49 -0.87 18.56
CA ILE A 43 -2.24 0.28 17.71
C ILE A 43 -1.01 0.01 16.86
N ALA A 44 -1.14 0.20 15.55
CA ALA A 44 -0.03 0.14 14.61
C ALA A 44 0.17 1.51 13.95
N SER A 45 1.43 1.93 13.83
CA SER A 45 1.83 3.16 13.14
C SER A 45 3.24 3.03 12.57
N ARG A 46 3.59 3.88 11.60
CA ARG A 46 5.00 4.12 11.24
C ARG A 46 5.73 4.83 12.38
N PRO A 47 7.08 4.85 12.37
CA PRO A 47 7.87 5.60 13.34
C PRO A 47 7.54 7.10 13.29
N ASP A 48 6.87 7.60 14.34
CA ASP A 48 6.59 9.02 14.57
C ASP A 48 7.01 9.37 16.00
N GLY A 49 7.81 10.43 16.16
CA GLY A 49 8.35 10.84 17.46
C GLY A 49 7.27 11.32 18.43
N GLY A 50 6.21 11.96 17.91
CA GLY A 50 5.06 12.41 18.69
C GLY A 50 4.16 11.27 19.16
N ILE A 51 4.00 10.21 18.35
CA ILE A 51 3.32 8.97 18.76
C ILE A 51 4.18 8.25 19.80
N SER A 52 5.46 8.05 19.51
CA SER A 52 6.39 7.33 20.39
C SER A 52 6.46 7.95 21.78
N PHE A 53 6.46 9.29 21.89
CA PHE A 53 6.41 9.99 23.16
C PHE A 53 5.10 9.76 23.93
N GLN A 54 3.96 9.83 23.24
CA GLN A 54 2.64 9.63 23.88
C GLN A 54 2.43 8.20 24.38
N PHE A 55 3.08 7.22 23.75
CA PHE A 55 2.98 5.81 24.12
C PHE A 55 4.17 5.29 24.94
N ALA A 56 5.08 6.17 25.38
CA ALA A 56 6.30 5.78 26.08
C ALA A 56 6.05 4.99 27.39
N SER A 57 4.91 5.22 28.04
CA SER A 57 4.52 4.51 29.27
C SER A 57 3.70 3.24 29.04
N LYS A 58 3.45 2.85 27.78
CA LYS A 58 2.63 1.68 27.41
C LYS A 58 3.50 0.62 26.74
N PRO A 59 3.08 -0.66 26.75
CA PRO A 59 3.76 -1.71 25.99
C PRO A 59 3.87 -1.31 24.51
N ASN A 60 5.10 -1.27 24.00
CA ASN A 60 5.40 -0.89 22.63
C ASN A 60 6.33 -1.92 22.00
N ILE A 61 5.94 -2.42 20.83
CA ILE A 61 6.77 -3.29 19.99
C ILE A 61 7.19 -2.45 18.79
N GLN A 62 8.47 -2.12 18.72
CA GLN A 62 9.02 -1.41 17.59
C GLN A 62 9.60 -2.40 16.58
N ILE A 63 9.06 -2.43 15.37
CA ILE A 63 9.65 -3.18 14.26
C ILE A 63 10.64 -2.24 13.57
N ARG A 64 11.94 -2.58 13.63
CA ARG A 64 13.00 -1.76 13.04
C ARG A 64 13.50 -2.36 11.74
N ALA A 65 13.69 -1.51 10.73
CA ALA A 65 14.22 -1.90 9.42
C ALA A 65 15.60 -2.58 9.51
N ALA A 66 16.42 -2.21 10.50
CA ALA A 66 17.73 -2.84 10.70
C ALA A 66 17.64 -4.27 11.24
N GLU A 67 16.58 -4.58 11.99
CA GLU A 67 16.39 -5.88 12.67
C GLU A 67 15.60 -6.86 11.79
N ASN A 68 14.86 -6.39 10.79
CA ASN A 68 14.09 -7.21 9.84
C ASN A 68 14.78 -7.37 8.47
N MET A 69 16.03 -6.91 8.33
CA MET A 69 16.74 -6.91 7.04
C MET A 69 16.94 -8.32 6.50
N GLU A 70 17.23 -9.29 7.36
CA GLU A 70 17.38 -10.71 6.99
C GLU A 70 16.05 -11.30 6.52
N ASP A 71 14.95 -11.06 7.26
CA ASP A 71 13.61 -11.52 6.87
C ASP A 71 13.17 -10.89 5.54
N THR A 72 13.50 -9.62 5.32
CA THR A 72 13.18 -8.90 4.09
C THR A 72 14.00 -9.42 2.91
N ASP A 73 15.32 -9.64 3.08
CA ASP A 73 16.18 -10.24 2.04
C ASP A 73 15.71 -11.66 1.69
N LYS A 74 15.33 -12.44 2.69
CA LYS A 74 14.76 -13.77 2.48
C LYS A 74 13.44 -13.70 1.70
N PHE A 75 12.50 -12.85 2.12
CA PHE A 75 11.22 -12.68 1.42
C PHE A 75 11.43 -12.27 -0.04
N VAL A 76 12.30 -11.30 -0.31
CA VAL A 76 12.62 -10.86 -1.67
C VAL A 76 13.24 -12.00 -2.47
N THR A 77 14.17 -12.75 -1.88
CA THR A 77 14.83 -13.87 -2.54
C THR A 77 13.82 -14.96 -2.91
N ASP A 78 12.99 -15.39 -1.95
CA ASP A 78 11.94 -16.39 -2.17
C ASP A 78 10.98 -15.95 -3.28
N LYS A 79 10.60 -14.66 -3.31
CA LYS A 79 9.73 -14.11 -4.36
C LYS A 79 10.37 -14.02 -5.73
N LEU A 80 11.66 -13.70 -5.82
CA LEU A 80 12.37 -13.72 -7.10
C LEU A 80 12.50 -15.13 -7.67
N GLU A 81 12.63 -16.14 -6.81
CA GLU A 81 12.66 -17.56 -7.24
C GLU A 81 11.30 -18.05 -7.78
N GLU A 82 10.19 -17.50 -7.29
CA GLU A 82 8.84 -17.81 -7.81
C GLU A 82 8.61 -17.29 -9.24
N ILE A 83 9.32 -16.22 -9.66
CA ILE A 83 9.16 -15.62 -10.98
C ILE A 83 10.05 -16.38 -11.99
N THR A 84 9.49 -17.43 -12.58
CA THR A 84 10.20 -18.33 -13.52
C THR A 84 10.81 -17.60 -14.72
N ALA A 85 10.20 -16.52 -15.19
CA ALA A 85 10.71 -15.70 -16.28
C ALA A 85 12.02 -14.95 -15.96
N LEU A 86 12.43 -14.88 -14.68
CA LEU A 86 13.73 -14.36 -14.27
C LEU A 86 14.81 -15.46 -14.20
N ALA A 87 14.46 -16.74 -14.37
CA ALA A 87 15.37 -17.86 -14.16
C ALA A 87 16.62 -17.78 -15.07
N ASP A 88 16.45 -17.35 -16.31
CA ASP A 88 17.52 -17.28 -17.30
C ASP A 88 18.36 -15.99 -17.20
N LEU A 89 17.95 -15.02 -16.38
CA LEU A 89 18.71 -13.77 -16.21
C LEU A 89 20.09 -14.03 -15.58
N PRO A 90 21.11 -13.28 -16.02
CA PRO A 90 22.43 -13.34 -15.41
C PRO A 90 22.40 -13.02 -13.91
N SER A 91 23.27 -13.68 -13.14
CA SER A 91 23.31 -13.51 -11.68
C SER A 91 23.53 -12.07 -11.23
N TYR A 92 24.28 -11.26 -11.99
CA TYR A 92 24.51 -9.85 -11.65
C TYR A 92 23.22 -9.02 -11.76
N VAL A 93 22.36 -9.30 -12.74
CA VAL A 93 21.05 -8.64 -12.90
C VAL A 93 20.13 -9.00 -11.74
N LYS A 94 20.08 -10.29 -11.36
CA LYS A 94 19.31 -10.75 -10.20
C LYS A 94 19.75 -10.05 -8.91
N ILE A 95 21.05 -9.85 -8.73
CA ILE A 95 21.60 -9.11 -7.60
C ILE A 95 21.11 -7.65 -7.61
N ASP A 96 21.08 -7.00 -8.77
CA ASP A 96 20.68 -5.60 -8.87
C ASP A 96 19.15 -5.42 -8.72
N ILE A 97 18.34 -6.34 -9.26
CA ILE A 97 16.90 -6.43 -8.96
C ILE A 97 16.68 -6.55 -7.46
N ARG A 98 17.37 -7.49 -6.80
CA ARG A 98 17.25 -7.69 -5.35
C ARG A 98 17.60 -6.42 -4.57
N LYS A 99 18.70 -5.75 -4.92
CA LYS A 99 19.07 -4.47 -4.27
C LYS A 99 18.00 -3.40 -4.47
N ALA A 100 17.45 -3.28 -5.68
CA ALA A 100 16.42 -2.30 -5.99
C ALA A 100 15.10 -2.56 -5.23
N LEU A 101 14.74 -3.83 -5.04
CA LEU A 101 13.60 -4.24 -4.21
C LEU A 101 13.84 -3.91 -2.73
N LEU A 102 15.04 -4.21 -2.21
CA LEU A 102 15.40 -3.92 -0.81
C LEU A 102 15.51 -2.42 -0.52
N SER A 103 15.89 -1.60 -1.49
CA SER A 103 15.92 -0.15 -1.35
C SER A 103 14.53 0.49 -1.50
N GLY A 104 13.53 -0.25 -1.95
CA GLY A 104 12.20 0.27 -2.29
C GLY A 104 12.18 1.12 -3.56
N SER A 105 13.26 1.10 -4.36
CA SER A 105 13.31 1.78 -5.66
C SER A 105 12.59 0.98 -6.75
N LEU A 106 12.35 -0.31 -6.51
CA LEU A 106 11.56 -1.19 -7.35
C LEU A 106 10.59 -1.97 -6.47
N HIS A 107 9.42 -2.31 -6.99
CA HIS A 107 8.42 -3.15 -6.32
C HIS A 107 8.27 -4.51 -7.00
N LEU A 108 7.87 -5.53 -6.23
CA LEU A 108 7.71 -6.89 -6.74
C LEU A 108 6.72 -6.95 -7.92
N ALA A 109 5.59 -6.24 -7.82
CA ALA A 109 4.61 -6.17 -8.90
C ALA A 109 5.18 -5.55 -10.19
N GLN A 110 6.13 -4.62 -10.09
CA GLN A 110 6.78 -4.03 -11.27
C GLN A 110 7.67 -5.08 -11.94
N ILE A 111 8.47 -5.84 -11.18
CA ILE A 111 9.31 -6.88 -11.79
C ILE A 111 8.46 -8.00 -12.38
N GLU A 112 7.32 -8.37 -11.78
CA GLU A 112 6.39 -9.34 -12.35
C GLU A 112 5.82 -8.91 -13.71
N GLN A 113 5.57 -7.61 -13.90
CA GLN A 113 5.10 -7.06 -15.18
C GLN A 113 6.21 -7.02 -16.25
N LEU A 114 7.44 -6.75 -15.84
CA LEU A 114 8.59 -6.69 -16.75
C LEU A 114 9.19 -8.07 -17.04
N ALA A 115 8.84 -9.08 -16.24
CA ALA A 115 9.39 -10.42 -16.36
C ALA A 115 9.10 -11.01 -17.74
N GLY A 116 10.17 -11.43 -18.44
CA GLY A 116 10.10 -11.94 -19.81
C GLY A 116 10.52 -10.94 -20.88
N ASP A 117 10.74 -9.67 -20.52
CA ASP A 117 11.38 -8.66 -21.37
C ASP A 117 12.69 -8.18 -20.71
N GLU A 118 13.80 -8.82 -21.09
CA GLU A 118 15.11 -8.50 -20.50
C GLU A 118 15.51 -7.05 -20.72
N ASP A 119 15.27 -6.50 -21.92
CA ASP A 119 15.64 -5.12 -22.26
C ASP A 119 14.90 -4.11 -21.36
N SER A 120 13.62 -4.35 -21.11
CA SER A 120 12.83 -3.53 -20.19
C SER A 120 13.30 -3.65 -18.73
N ILE A 121 13.78 -4.82 -18.31
CA ILE A 121 14.38 -5.01 -16.98
C ILE A 121 15.68 -4.19 -16.85
N TYR A 122 16.58 -4.27 -17.84
CA TYR A 122 17.81 -3.46 -17.83
C TYR A 122 17.49 -1.97 -17.80
N TYR A 123 16.55 -1.53 -18.64
CA TYR A 123 16.11 -0.14 -18.67
C TYR A 123 15.58 0.32 -17.30
N ALA A 124 14.74 -0.49 -16.65
CA ALA A 124 14.19 -0.17 -15.33
C ALA A 124 15.27 -0.08 -14.26
N LEU A 125 16.28 -0.96 -14.27
CA LEU A 125 17.41 -0.93 -13.34
C LEU A 125 18.29 0.32 -13.53
N ASP A 126 18.45 0.80 -14.76
CA ASP A 126 19.22 2.02 -15.07
C ASP A 126 18.48 3.31 -14.68
N HIS A 127 17.15 3.27 -14.64
CA HIS A 127 16.29 4.44 -14.41
C HIS A 127 15.55 4.39 -13.07
N LEU A 128 16.14 3.74 -12.06
CA LEU A 128 15.50 3.59 -10.76
C LEU A 128 15.24 4.96 -10.08
N PRO A 129 14.00 5.23 -9.65
CA PRO A 129 13.70 6.40 -8.86
C PRO A 129 14.43 6.38 -7.52
N GLN A 130 14.95 7.53 -7.13
CA GLN A 130 15.58 7.70 -5.82
C GLN A 130 14.51 7.97 -4.76
N GLY A 131 14.12 6.90 -4.07
CA GLY A 131 13.18 6.95 -2.96
C GLY A 131 11.72 6.97 -3.39
N LEU A 132 10.85 6.75 -2.41
CA LEU A 132 9.42 6.50 -2.62
C LEU A 132 8.67 7.68 -3.28
N GLU A 133 9.06 8.92 -2.95
CA GLU A 133 8.46 10.14 -3.52
C GLU A 133 8.62 10.18 -5.04
N LYS A 134 9.83 9.99 -5.55
CA LYS A 134 10.09 9.96 -6.99
C LYS A 134 9.38 8.79 -7.68
N THR A 135 9.28 7.65 -7.01
CA THR A 135 8.53 6.50 -7.53
C THR A 135 7.05 6.87 -7.73
N TYR A 136 6.43 7.55 -6.77
CA TYR A 136 5.06 8.02 -6.92
C TYR A 136 4.91 9.10 -8.00
N ASP A 137 5.85 10.03 -8.11
CA ASP A 137 5.85 11.06 -9.16
C ASP A 137 5.91 10.44 -10.56
N GLU A 138 6.74 9.41 -10.74
CA GLU A 138 6.86 8.69 -12.00
C GLU A 138 5.57 7.94 -12.35
N ILE A 139 5.01 7.20 -11.40
CA ILE A 139 3.72 6.50 -11.58
C ILE A 139 2.62 7.51 -11.93
N TYR A 140 2.55 8.63 -11.20
CA TYR A 140 1.55 9.65 -11.46
C TYR A 140 1.75 10.33 -12.83
N SER A 141 2.99 10.57 -13.24
CA SER A 141 3.33 11.06 -14.58
C SER A 141 2.91 10.09 -15.68
N GLN A 142 3.08 8.78 -15.47
CA GLN A 142 2.58 7.75 -16.40
C GLN A 142 1.05 7.79 -16.49
N ILE A 143 0.35 7.90 -15.36
CA ILE A 143 -1.12 8.03 -15.33
C ILE A 143 -1.57 9.27 -16.11
N GLN A 144 -0.85 10.39 -16.00
CA GLN A 144 -1.19 11.62 -16.72
C GLN A 144 -1.10 11.48 -18.25
N LYS A 145 -0.20 10.63 -18.75
CA LYS A 145 0.00 10.34 -20.18
C LYS A 145 -1.05 9.41 -20.77
N LEU A 146 -1.86 8.74 -19.94
CA LEU A 146 -2.95 7.88 -20.41
C LEU A 146 -4.00 8.67 -21.19
N THR A 147 -4.74 7.97 -22.05
CA THR A 147 -5.87 8.57 -22.76
C THR A 147 -6.90 9.12 -21.76
N PRO A 148 -7.60 10.23 -22.07
CA PRO A 148 -8.53 10.83 -21.13
C PRO A 148 -9.56 9.87 -20.51
N PRO A 149 -10.17 8.92 -21.27
CA PRO A 149 -11.09 7.94 -20.69
C PRO A 149 -10.42 6.97 -19.72
N THR A 150 -9.21 6.48 -20.02
CA THR A 150 -8.49 5.54 -19.14
C THR A 150 -7.98 6.26 -17.90
N ARG A 151 -7.43 7.47 -18.06
CA ARG A 151 -7.00 8.32 -16.95
C ARG A 151 -8.15 8.61 -15.98
N GLN A 152 -9.35 8.90 -16.49
CA GLN A 152 -10.52 9.12 -15.64
C GLN A 152 -10.87 7.87 -14.82
N LYS A 153 -10.79 6.68 -15.41
CA LYS A 153 -11.03 5.42 -14.69
C LYS A 153 -10.00 5.22 -13.57
N VAL A 154 -8.72 5.50 -13.82
CA VAL A 154 -7.67 5.42 -12.79
C VAL A 154 -7.96 6.41 -11.66
N HIS A 155 -8.34 7.65 -11.96
CA HIS A 155 -8.74 8.62 -10.94
C HIS A 155 -9.93 8.12 -10.10
N ASN A 156 -10.94 7.53 -10.73
CA ASN A 156 -12.07 6.96 -10.02
C ASN A 156 -11.63 5.80 -9.11
N VAL A 157 -10.75 4.90 -9.57
CA VAL A 157 -10.17 3.84 -8.73
C VAL A 157 -9.51 4.46 -7.50
N LEU A 158 -8.60 5.42 -7.70
CA LEU A 158 -7.87 6.07 -6.61
C LEU A 158 -8.83 6.75 -5.62
N MET A 159 -9.84 7.46 -6.12
CA MET A 159 -10.87 8.10 -5.29
C MET A 159 -11.61 7.07 -4.42
N TRP A 160 -12.10 5.98 -5.01
CA TRP A 160 -12.87 4.97 -4.28
C TRP A 160 -12.01 4.19 -3.30
N VAL A 161 -10.76 3.88 -3.65
CA VAL A 161 -9.83 3.20 -2.75
C VAL A 161 -9.47 4.08 -1.54
N MET A 162 -9.33 5.40 -1.75
CA MET A 162 -8.96 6.33 -0.67
C MET A 162 -10.14 6.73 0.23
N LEU A 163 -11.36 6.80 -0.32
CA LEU A 163 -12.51 7.40 0.38
C LEU A 163 -13.57 6.39 0.82
N ALA A 164 -13.49 5.13 0.39
CA ALA A 164 -14.47 4.13 0.81
C ALA A 164 -14.32 3.81 2.31
N ASP A 165 -15.45 3.80 3.02
CA ASP A 165 -15.55 3.47 4.45
C ASP A 165 -15.08 2.03 4.75
N ARG A 166 -15.13 1.16 3.74
CA ARG A 166 -14.60 -0.20 3.78
C ARG A 166 -13.91 -0.56 2.46
N PRO A 167 -12.98 -1.53 2.47
CA PRO A 167 -12.48 -2.12 1.23
C PRO A 167 -13.63 -2.59 0.34
N LEU A 168 -13.64 -2.10 -0.91
CA LEU A 168 -14.61 -2.51 -1.92
C LEU A 168 -14.24 -3.89 -2.47
N ARG A 169 -15.24 -4.71 -2.73
CA ARG A 169 -15.06 -5.96 -3.48
C ARG A 169 -14.74 -5.63 -4.94
N SER A 170 -14.13 -6.57 -5.67
CA SER A 170 -13.76 -6.35 -7.08
C SER A 170 -14.95 -5.94 -7.95
N ASP A 171 -16.11 -6.56 -7.77
CA ASP A 171 -17.34 -6.24 -8.49
C ASP A 171 -17.89 -4.85 -8.14
N GLU A 172 -17.84 -4.48 -6.86
CA GLU A 172 -18.23 -3.15 -6.37
C GLU A 172 -17.30 -2.07 -6.95
N LEU A 173 -15.99 -2.31 -6.94
CA LEU A 173 -15.01 -1.38 -7.50
C LEU A 173 -15.19 -1.25 -9.01
N LEU A 174 -15.37 -2.36 -9.74
CA LEU A 174 -15.62 -2.35 -11.19
C LEU A 174 -16.90 -1.59 -11.56
N ALA A 175 -17.93 -1.63 -10.71
CA ALA A 175 -19.13 -0.82 -10.89
C ALA A 175 -18.84 0.67 -10.60
N ALA A 176 -18.17 0.96 -9.49
CA ALA A 176 -17.90 2.30 -9.01
C ALA A 176 -16.97 3.11 -9.95
N ILE A 177 -15.97 2.47 -10.56
CA ILE A 177 -15.02 3.13 -11.47
C ILE A 177 -15.67 3.64 -12.75
N ARG A 178 -16.84 3.11 -13.10
CA ARG A 178 -17.62 3.52 -14.28
C ARG A 178 -18.36 4.83 -14.05
N MET A 179 -18.52 5.25 -12.80
CA MET A 179 -19.25 6.46 -12.46
C MET A 179 -18.38 7.69 -12.76
N ASN A 180 -18.81 8.49 -13.72
CA ASN A 180 -18.28 9.82 -13.92
C ASN A 180 -19.28 10.82 -13.34
N VAL A 181 -18.93 11.42 -12.19
CA VAL A 181 -19.79 12.37 -11.50
C VAL A 181 -19.46 13.77 -12.03
N GLY A 182 -20.32 14.29 -12.90
CA GLY A 182 -20.30 15.71 -13.29
C GLY A 182 -20.96 16.58 -12.22
N THR A 183 -21.00 17.90 -12.45
CA THR A 183 -21.60 18.86 -11.51
C THR A 183 -23.08 18.61 -11.23
N ASP A 184 -23.83 18.10 -12.22
CA ASP A 184 -25.28 17.87 -12.11
C ASP A 184 -25.74 16.48 -12.58
N ASN A 185 -24.85 15.62 -13.09
CA ASN A 185 -25.22 14.32 -13.67
C ASN A 185 -24.21 13.21 -13.32
N ILE A 186 -24.71 11.97 -13.23
CA ILE A 186 -23.87 10.77 -13.11
C ILE A 186 -23.94 10.04 -14.46
N GLU A 187 -22.81 9.92 -15.13
CA GLU A 187 -22.68 9.15 -16.37
C GLU A 187 -21.97 7.82 -16.08
N LEU A 188 -22.50 6.72 -16.63
CA LEU A 188 -21.85 5.43 -16.55
C LEU A 188 -21.08 5.15 -17.83
N THR A 189 -19.77 4.94 -17.72
CA THR A 189 -18.97 4.48 -18.85
C THR A 189 -19.32 3.03 -19.24
N SER A 190 -18.80 2.58 -20.38
CA SER A 190 -18.94 1.21 -20.88
C SER A 190 -18.63 0.17 -19.78
N HIS A 191 -19.26 -1.00 -19.91
CA HIS A 191 -19.02 -2.12 -18.98
C HIS A 191 -17.52 -2.45 -18.91
N LEU A 192 -17.03 -2.69 -17.70
CA LEU A 192 -15.64 -3.04 -17.41
C LEU A 192 -15.61 -4.43 -16.77
N THR A 193 -14.69 -5.26 -17.22
CA THR A 193 -14.37 -6.55 -16.61
C THR A 193 -12.90 -6.52 -16.15
N GLU A 194 -12.52 -7.41 -15.24
CA GLU A 194 -11.12 -7.55 -14.82
C GLU A 194 -10.19 -7.82 -16.02
N GLN A 195 -10.63 -8.66 -16.96
CA GLN A 195 -9.90 -8.91 -18.21
C GLN A 195 -9.72 -7.65 -19.08
N SER A 196 -10.72 -6.76 -19.09
CA SER A 196 -10.59 -5.47 -19.78
C SER A 196 -9.52 -4.61 -19.12
N LEU A 197 -9.36 -4.68 -17.78
CA LEU A 197 -8.33 -3.93 -17.06
C LEU A 197 -6.91 -4.43 -17.38
N LEU A 198 -6.75 -5.75 -17.49
CA LEU A 198 -5.48 -6.38 -17.85
C LEU A 198 -5.08 -6.13 -19.32
N SER A 199 -6.00 -5.71 -20.19
CA SER A 199 -5.69 -5.35 -21.57
C SER A 199 -5.15 -3.93 -21.75
N PHE A 200 -5.10 -3.13 -20.69
CA PHE A 200 -4.53 -1.76 -20.72
C PHE A 200 -3.03 -1.72 -20.36
N SER A 201 -2.43 -2.85 -19.96
CA SER A 201 -0.98 -2.98 -19.69
C SER A 201 -0.21 -3.34 -20.95
#